data_AF-A0A3B8K5Z5-F1
#
_entry.id   AF-A0A3B8K5Z5-F1
#
_cell.length_a   1.000
_cell.length_b   1.000
_cell.length_c   1.000
_cell.angle_alpha   90.00
_cell.angle_beta   90.00
_cell.angle_gamma   90.00
#
_symmetry.space_group_name_H-M   'P 1'
#
loop_
_entity.id
_entity.type
_entity.pdbx_description
1 polymer ?
#
loop_
_entity_poly.entity_id
_entity_poly.type
_entity_poly.pdbx_seq_one_letter_code
_entity_poly.pdbx_strand_id
1 'polypeptide(L)'
;MKIAKVLVTAAVLTNLATSALAAPLTVSHAAQRAPYVLRQEQTVNCHRQDPLKAMENKKAKIQELVKAGKITQEEAEKELAKLEEKIRKINEFNALDLPQKKAKLLAHYQEVLEKRVQEGKITQQEAEQLLKKFSEKVEQWDGTGFPHLDQR
;
A
#
# COMPACT_ATOMS: atom_id res chain seq x y z
N MET A 1 -66.78 21.78 41.50
CA MET A 1 -67.40 20.50 41.09
C MET A 1 -66.37 19.64 40.36
N LYS A 2 -66.26 18.34 40.74
CA LYS A 2 -65.64 17.20 40.03
C LYS A 2 -64.10 17.23 39.92
N ILE A 3 -63.36 16.80 40.95
CA ILE A 3 -62.90 15.42 41.27
C ILE A 3 -62.13 14.74 40.13
N ALA A 4 -60.83 14.50 40.35
CA ALA A 4 -60.16 13.29 39.89
C ALA A 4 -59.10 12.87 40.91
N LYS A 5 -59.42 11.78 41.63
CA LYS A 5 -58.50 11.01 42.49
C LYS A 5 -57.61 10.17 41.58
N VAL A 6 -56.31 10.13 41.84
CA VAL A 6 -55.49 8.94 41.54
C VAL A 6 -54.54 8.69 42.69
N LEU A 7 -54.89 7.66 43.47
CA LEU A 7 -54.02 6.86 44.32
C LEU A 7 -53.12 6.01 43.42
N VAL A 8 -51.80 6.01 43.61
CA VAL A 8 -50.97 4.82 43.39
C VAL A 8 -49.82 4.79 44.43
N THR A 9 -50.07 3.99 45.45
CA THR A 9 -49.17 3.13 46.24
C THR A 9 -47.64 3.27 46.09
N ALA A 10 -47.01 3.44 47.26
CA ALA A 10 -45.61 3.16 47.53
C ALA A 10 -45.24 1.68 47.31
N ALA A 11 -44.00 1.41 46.88
CA ALA A 11 -43.19 0.29 47.39
C ALA A 11 -41.70 0.48 47.06
N VAL A 12 -40.92 0.41 48.13
CA VAL A 12 -39.46 0.49 48.29
C VAL A 12 -38.74 -0.74 47.72
N LEU A 13 -37.58 -0.55 47.07
CA LEU A 13 -36.44 -1.49 47.04
C LEU A 13 -35.15 -0.66 46.78
N THR A 14 -34.30 -0.31 47.75
CA THR A 14 -33.18 -1.09 48.34
C THR A 14 -32.42 -2.01 47.38
N ASN A 15 -31.23 -1.59 46.92
CA ASN A 15 -29.93 -2.04 47.43
C ASN A 15 -28.79 -1.78 46.43
N LEU A 16 -27.68 -1.28 46.96
CA LEU A 16 -26.36 -1.31 46.34
C LEU A 16 -25.90 -2.76 46.15
N ALA A 17 -25.32 -3.06 44.98
CA ALA A 17 -24.28 -4.08 44.85
C ALA A 17 -23.37 -3.71 43.68
N THR A 18 -22.21 -3.15 44.04
CA THR A 18 -21.01 -3.13 43.21
C THR A 18 -20.67 -4.56 42.78
N SER A 19 -20.72 -4.83 41.48
CA SER A 19 -19.87 -5.85 40.88
C SER A 19 -19.33 -5.28 39.57
N ALA A 20 -18.11 -4.75 39.68
CA ALA A 20 -17.24 -4.58 38.54
C ALA A 20 -16.92 -5.98 38.00
N LEU A 21 -17.66 -6.43 37.00
CA LEU A 21 -17.17 -7.46 36.10
C LEU A 21 -16.69 -6.76 34.84
N ALA A 22 -15.39 -6.45 34.86
CA ALA A 22 -14.64 -6.18 33.66
C ALA A 22 -14.83 -7.37 32.71
N ALA A 23 -15.74 -7.23 31.75
CA ALA A 23 -15.70 -8.10 30.58
C ALA A 23 -14.32 -7.85 29.93
N PRO A 24 -13.46 -8.87 29.80
CA PRO A 24 -12.30 -8.72 28.94
C PRO A 24 -12.88 -8.40 27.56
N LEU A 25 -12.56 -7.20 27.05
CA LEU A 25 -12.65 -6.91 25.64
C LEU A 25 -11.79 -7.97 24.96
N THR A 26 -12.40 -9.06 24.52
CA THR A 26 -11.82 -9.87 23.48
C THR A 26 -11.96 -9.04 22.21
N VAL A 27 -11.12 -8.01 22.12
CA VAL A 27 -10.72 -7.47 20.83
C VAL A 27 -10.13 -8.67 20.13
N SER A 28 -10.96 -9.28 19.27
CA SER A 28 -10.51 -10.28 18.31
C SER A 28 -9.36 -9.62 17.54
N HIS A 29 -8.14 -9.98 17.95
CA HIS A 29 -6.89 -9.53 17.34
C HIS A 29 -6.76 -9.98 15.87
N ALA A 30 -7.77 -10.67 15.33
CA ALA A 30 -7.88 -11.03 13.93
C ALA A 30 -8.00 -9.80 13.01
N ALA A 31 -8.57 -8.68 13.48
CA ALA A 31 -8.81 -7.49 12.64
C ALA A 31 -7.61 -6.54 12.49
N GLN A 32 -6.52 -6.71 13.26
CA GLN A 32 -5.40 -5.76 13.29
C GLN A 32 -4.13 -6.24 12.57
N ARG A 33 -4.15 -7.42 11.96
CA ARG A 33 -2.98 -7.97 11.22
C ARG A 33 -3.01 -7.74 9.71
N ALA A 34 -4.03 -7.07 9.18
CA ALA A 34 -4.29 -6.95 7.75
C ALA A 34 -3.12 -6.40 6.88
N PRO A 35 -2.32 -5.39 7.29
CA PRO A 35 -1.23 -4.93 6.43
C PRO A 35 0.06 -5.76 6.54
N TYR A 36 0.16 -6.69 7.49
CA TYR A 36 1.44 -7.30 7.84
C TYR A 36 1.72 -8.64 7.14
N VAL A 37 0.68 -9.41 6.79
CA VAL A 37 0.84 -10.76 6.21
C VAL A 37 1.42 -10.71 4.79
N LEU A 38 1.14 -9.64 4.03
CA LEU A 38 1.74 -9.41 2.70
C LEU A 38 3.23 -9.00 2.75
N ARG A 39 3.74 -8.57 3.91
CA ARG A 39 5.08 -7.99 4.04
C ARG A 39 6.18 -8.99 4.40
N GLN A 40 5.87 -10.09 5.09
CA GLN A 40 6.91 -10.93 5.71
C GLN A 40 7.53 -12.03 4.83
N GLU A 41 7.03 -12.31 3.62
CA GLU A 41 7.70 -13.26 2.70
C GLU A 41 8.44 -12.52 1.56
N GLN A 42 9.02 -11.35 1.85
CA GLN A 42 9.87 -10.63 0.90
C GLN A 42 11.26 -11.27 0.77
N THR A 43 11.39 -12.35 -0.01
CA THR A 43 12.69 -12.67 -0.67
C THR A 43 12.53 -13.28 -2.07
N VAL A 44 11.49 -12.92 -2.84
CA VAL A 44 11.63 -13.06 -4.30
C VAL A 44 12.51 -11.90 -4.75
N ASN A 45 13.76 -12.21 -5.09
CA ASN A 45 14.75 -11.29 -5.64
C ASN A 45 14.18 -10.64 -6.92
N CYS A 46 13.41 -9.57 -6.74
CA CYS A 46 12.67 -8.85 -7.77
C CYS A 46 13.57 -7.93 -8.60
N HIS A 47 14.82 -7.73 -8.18
CA HIS A 47 15.76 -6.83 -8.82
C HIS A 47 16.39 -7.39 -10.11
N ARG A 48 16.17 -8.68 -10.42
CA ARG A 48 16.65 -9.32 -11.66
C ARG A 48 15.53 -9.94 -12.52
N GLN A 49 14.28 -9.88 -12.09
CA GLN A 49 13.17 -10.45 -12.85
C GLN A 49 12.51 -9.37 -13.71
N ASP A 50 12.00 -9.77 -14.88
CA ASP A 50 11.14 -8.94 -15.71
C ASP A 50 9.99 -8.35 -14.84
N PRO A 51 9.76 -7.03 -14.88
CA PRO A 51 8.70 -6.38 -14.12
C PRO A 51 7.33 -7.04 -14.29
N LEU A 52 6.98 -7.51 -15.50
CA LEU A 52 5.70 -8.17 -15.76
C LEU A 52 5.65 -9.53 -15.07
N LYS A 53 6.70 -10.34 -15.22
CA LYS A 53 6.82 -11.66 -14.57
C LYS A 53 6.75 -11.53 -13.05
N ALA A 54 7.37 -10.50 -12.48
CA ALA A 54 7.30 -10.22 -11.05
C ALA A 54 5.86 -9.90 -10.58
N MET A 55 5.04 -9.24 -11.42
CA MET A 55 3.63 -9.01 -11.10
C MET A 55 2.78 -10.27 -11.23
N GLU A 56 3.02 -11.11 -12.24
CA GLU A 56 2.35 -12.41 -12.39
C GLU A 56 2.61 -13.33 -11.20
N ASN A 57 3.87 -13.43 -10.76
CA ASN A 57 4.24 -14.19 -9.57
C ASN A 57 3.50 -13.70 -8.32
N LYS A 58 3.30 -12.38 -8.19
CA LYS A 58 2.51 -11.81 -7.08
C LYS A 58 1.03 -12.16 -7.17
N LYS A 59 0.44 -12.16 -8.38
CA LYS A 59 -0.95 -12.61 -8.57
C LYS A 59 -1.13 -14.05 -8.12
N ALA A 60 -0.22 -14.95 -8.53
CA ALA A 60 -0.24 -16.35 -8.10
C ALA A 60 -0.14 -16.48 -6.57
N LYS A 61 0.77 -15.72 -5.95
CA LYS A 61 0.92 -15.74 -4.49
C LYS A 61 -0.32 -15.25 -3.74
N ILE A 62 -0.98 -14.21 -4.22
CA ILE A 62 -2.24 -13.73 -3.63
C ILE A 62 -3.30 -14.83 -3.68
N GLN A 63 -3.43 -15.54 -4.80
CA GLN A 63 -4.38 -16.66 -4.92
C GLN A 63 -4.06 -17.80 -3.94
N GLU A 64 -2.78 -18.12 -3.73
CA GLU A 64 -2.38 -19.09 -2.71
C GLU A 64 -2.76 -18.65 -1.30
N LEU A 65 -2.57 -17.37 -0.97
CA LEU A 65 -2.91 -16.81 0.33
C LEU A 65 -4.44 -16.83 0.58
N VAL A 66 -5.26 -16.59 -0.45
CA VAL A 66 -6.72 -16.74 -0.38
C VAL A 66 -7.09 -18.19 -0.10
N LYS A 67 -6.53 -19.14 -0.86
CA LYS A 67 -6.78 -20.58 -0.69
C LYS A 67 -6.36 -21.07 0.70
N ALA A 68 -5.27 -20.52 1.23
CA ALA A 68 -4.78 -20.82 2.58
C ALA A 68 -5.59 -20.12 3.70
N GLY A 69 -6.60 -19.32 3.36
CA GLY A 69 -7.39 -18.54 4.32
C GLY A 69 -6.59 -17.48 5.07
N LYS A 70 -5.40 -17.10 4.56
CA LYS A 70 -4.48 -16.14 5.19
C LYS A 70 -4.87 -14.69 4.92
N ILE A 71 -5.60 -14.44 3.84
CA ILE A 71 -6.19 -13.14 3.48
C ILE A 71 -7.65 -13.34 3.06
N THR A 72 -8.46 -12.30 3.22
CA THR A 72 -9.85 -12.35 2.77
C THR A 72 -9.94 -12.18 1.25
N GLN A 73 -11.09 -12.56 0.68
CA GLN A 73 -11.37 -12.35 -0.74
C GLN A 73 -11.32 -10.86 -1.12
N GLU A 74 -11.87 -9.98 -0.27
CA GLU A 74 -11.88 -8.54 -0.49
C GLU A 74 -10.46 -7.94 -0.47
N GLU A 75 -9.60 -8.39 0.46
CA GLU A 75 -8.19 -7.97 0.52
C GLU A 75 -7.43 -8.41 -0.73
N ALA A 76 -7.68 -9.64 -1.19
CA ALA A 76 -7.08 -10.15 -2.40
C ALA A 76 -7.50 -9.35 -3.64
N GLU A 77 -8.79 -9.04 -3.78
CA GLU A 77 -9.31 -8.22 -4.88
C GLU A 77 -8.68 -6.82 -4.90
N LYS A 78 -8.53 -6.19 -3.74
CA LYS A 78 -7.86 -4.88 -3.63
C LYS A 78 -6.39 -4.94 -4.07
N GLU A 79 -5.66 -5.97 -3.69
CA GLU A 79 -4.25 -6.12 -4.09
C GLU A 79 -4.11 -6.53 -5.56
N LEU A 80 -5.02 -7.36 -6.08
CA LEU A 80 -5.07 -7.71 -7.50
C LEU A 80 -5.37 -6.46 -8.35
N ALA A 81 -6.30 -5.60 -7.94
CA ALA A 81 -6.60 -4.35 -8.63
C ALA A 81 -5.36 -3.43 -8.72
N LYS A 82 -4.60 -3.30 -7.62
CA LYS A 82 -3.33 -2.56 -7.62
C LYS A 82 -2.27 -3.19 -8.54
N LEU A 83 -2.21 -4.53 -8.60
CA LEU A 83 -1.29 -5.23 -9.50
C LEU A 83 -1.68 -5.02 -10.96
N GLU A 84 -2.97 -5.06 -11.29
CA GLU A 84 -3.47 -4.80 -12.63
C GLU A 84 -3.17 -3.38 -13.10
N GLU A 85 -3.35 -2.39 -12.21
CA GLU A 85 -2.97 -1.01 -12.51
C GLU A 85 -1.46 -0.88 -12.80
N LYS A 86 -0.62 -1.57 -12.04
CA LYS A 86 0.84 -1.60 -12.27
C LYS A 86 1.19 -2.27 -13.59
N ILE A 87 0.58 -3.41 -13.91
CA ILE A 87 0.77 -4.11 -15.19
C ILE A 87 0.37 -3.20 -16.34
N ARG A 88 -0.78 -2.51 -16.23
CA ARG A 88 -1.23 -1.56 -17.24
C ARG A 88 -0.21 -0.45 -17.46
N LYS A 89 0.30 0.16 -16.39
CA LYS A 89 1.35 1.20 -16.47
C LYS A 89 2.64 0.71 -17.12
N ILE A 90 3.05 -0.53 -16.83
CA ILE A 90 4.23 -1.15 -17.46
C ILE A 90 3.99 -1.35 -18.96
N ASN A 91 2.83 -1.86 -19.35
CA ASN A 91 2.48 -2.06 -20.76
C ASN A 91 2.39 -0.72 -21.52
N GLU A 92 1.75 0.29 -20.92
CA GLU A 92 1.69 1.65 -21.47
C GLU A 92 3.10 2.22 -21.66
N PHE A 93 4.02 2.01 -20.72
CA PHE A 93 5.42 2.43 -20.85
C PHE A 93 6.15 1.66 -21.94
N ASN A 94 5.96 0.34 -22.02
CA ASN A 94 6.61 -0.51 -23.02
C ASN A 94 6.15 -0.21 -24.45
N ALA A 95 4.91 0.27 -24.62
CA ALA A 95 4.35 0.68 -25.90
C ALA A 95 4.91 2.01 -26.44
N LEU A 96 5.62 2.79 -25.61
CA LEU A 96 6.25 4.03 -26.04
C LEU A 96 7.50 3.76 -26.90
N ASP A 97 7.84 4.73 -27.76
CA ASP A 97 9.12 4.73 -28.47
C ASP A 97 10.30 5.02 -27.51
N LEU A 98 11.53 4.73 -27.95
CA LEU A 98 12.72 4.91 -27.12
C LEU A 98 12.90 6.36 -26.63
N PRO A 99 12.79 7.40 -27.49
CA PRO A 99 12.86 8.79 -27.03
C PRO A 99 11.81 9.14 -25.96
N GLN A 100 10.55 8.72 -26.14
CA GLN A 100 9.48 8.95 -25.18
C GLN A 100 9.72 8.21 -23.86
N LYS A 101 10.23 6.98 -23.91
CA LYS A 101 10.63 6.22 -22.71
C LYS A 101 11.67 6.99 -21.91
N LYS A 102 12.73 7.47 -22.58
CA LYS A 102 13.80 8.27 -21.95
C LYS A 102 13.24 9.54 -21.34
N ALA A 103 12.44 10.30 -22.07
CA ALA A 103 11.81 11.52 -21.58
C ALA A 103 10.93 11.25 -20.34
N LYS A 104 10.13 10.18 -20.36
CA LYS A 104 9.25 9.80 -19.24
C LYS A 104 10.04 9.38 -17.99
N LEU A 105 11.16 8.67 -18.16
CA LEU A 105 12.06 8.33 -17.05
C LEU A 105 12.68 9.58 -16.41
N LEU A 106 13.19 10.49 -17.25
CA LEU A 106 13.79 11.75 -16.79
C LEU A 106 12.79 12.61 -16.04
N ALA A 107 11.60 12.82 -16.61
CA ALA A 107 10.55 13.61 -16.00
C ALA A 107 10.12 13.04 -14.64
N HIS A 108 9.93 11.72 -14.55
CA HIS A 108 9.57 11.09 -13.28
C HIS A 108 10.69 11.23 -12.23
N TYR A 109 11.95 11.04 -12.63
CA TYR A 109 13.07 11.19 -11.70
C TYR A 109 13.24 12.63 -11.22
N GLN A 110 13.08 13.60 -12.11
CA GLN A 110 13.08 15.02 -11.76
C GLN A 110 11.98 15.34 -10.74
N GLU A 111 10.75 14.90 -10.95
CA GLU A 111 9.65 15.09 -9.99
C GLU A 111 9.98 14.50 -8.60
N VAL A 112 10.60 13.32 -8.57
CA VAL A 112 11.04 12.68 -7.31
C VAL A 112 12.11 13.53 -6.62
N LEU A 113 13.06 14.09 -7.36
CA LEU A 113 14.09 14.95 -6.81
C LEU A 113 13.53 16.28 -6.31
N GLU A 114 12.68 16.95 -7.09
CA GLU A 114 11.99 18.18 -6.70
C GLU A 114 11.22 17.99 -5.40
N LYS A 115 10.47 16.88 -5.28
CA LYS A 115 9.78 16.53 -4.04
C LYS A 115 10.75 16.35 -2.87
N ARG A 116 11.90 15.70 -3.07
CA ARG A 116 12.91 15.54 -2.02
C ARG A 116 13.57 16.87 -1.62
N VAL A 117 13.75 17.79 -2.57
CA VAL A 117 14.22 19.16 -2.29
C VAL A 117 13.18 19.92 -1.47
N GLN A 118 11.90 19.87 -1.87
CA GLN A 118 10.80 20.50 -1.13
C GLN A 118 10.65 19.93 0.29
N GLU A 119 10.86 18.63 0.46
CA GLU A 119 10.88 17.95 1.75
C GLU A 119 12.16 18.23 2.57
N GLY A 120 13.12 18.97 2.03
CA GLY A 120 14.40 19.29 2.69
C GLY A 120 15.34 18.09 2.87
N LYS A 121 15.09 16.98 2.14
CA LYS A 121 15.88 15.73 2.24
C LYS A 121 17.18 15.79 1.46
N ILE A 122 17.24 16.64 0.43
CA ILE A 122 18.42 16.93 -0.38
C ILE A 122 18.44 18.42 -0.70
N THR A 123 19.61 18.95 -1.02
CA THR A 123 19.77 20.30 -1.53
C THR A 123 19.43 20.37 -3.03
N GLN A 124 19.17 21.59 -3.52
CA GLN A 124 18.99 21.84 -4.96
C GLN A 124 20.20 21.38 -5.78
N GLN A 125 21.42 21.66 -5.28
CA GLN A 125 22.66 21.26 -5.95
C GLN A 125 22.83 19.74 -6.01
N GLU A 126 22.50 19.02 -4.93
CA GLU A 126 22.51 17.56 -4.92
C GLU A 126 21.48 16.97 -5.90
N ALA A 127 20.28 17.56 -5.98
CA ALA A 127 19.27 17.16 -6.96
C ALA A 127 19.78 17.31 -8.40
N GLU A 128 20.40 18.44 -8.73
CA GLU A 128 20.98 18.68 -10.06
C GLU A 128 22.08 17.66 -10.40
N GLN A 129 22.96 17.34 -9.44
CA GLN A 129 23.99 16.32 -9.63
C GLN A 129 23.41 14.91 -9.84
N LEU A 130 22.37 14.57 -9.08
CA LEU A 130 21.68 13.29 -9.22
C LEU A 130 20.97 13.19 -10.58
N LEU A 131 20.28 14.26 -10.99
CA LEU A 131 19.59 14.33 -12.28
C LEU A 131 20.58 14.16 -13.43
N LYS A 132 21.73 14.84 -13.38
CA LYS A 132 22.78 14.72 -14.40
C LYS A 132 23.32 13.29 -14.52
N LYS A 133 23.67 12.65 -13.40
CA LYS A 133 24.15 11.25 -13.41
C LYS A 133 23.09 10.29 -13.95
N PHE A 134 21.83 10.54 -13.60
CA PHE A 134 20.72 9.75 -14.09
C PHE A 134 20.50 9.96 -15.60
N SER A 135 20.59 11.19 -16.10
CA SER A 135 20.42 11.48 -17.52
C SER A 135 21.49 10.82 -18.39
N GLU A 136 22.75 10.86 -17.96
CA GLU A 136 23.85 10.15 -18.65
C GLU A 136 23.56 8.65 -18.79
N LYS A 137 23.01 8.01 -17.76
CA LYS A 137 22.63 6.59 -17.81
C LYS A 137 21.41 6.33 -18.69
N VAL A 138 20.41 7.22 -18.66
CA VAL A 138 19.22 7.11 -19.53
C VAL A 138 19.61 7.26 -21.00
N GLU A 139 20.58 8.12 -21.31
CA GLU A 139 21.13 8.26 -22.66
C GLU A 139 21.79 6.97 -23.15
N GLN A 140 22.57 6.31 -22.29
CA GLN A 140 23.23 5.04 -22.60
C GLN A 140 22.29 3.83 -22.64
N TRP A 141 21.08 3.95 -22.09
CA TRP A 141 20.11 2.87 -22.08
C TRP A 141 19.49 2.65 -23.47
N ASP A 142 19.42 1.38 -23.87
CA ASP A 142 18.96 0.91 -25.19
C ASP A 142 17.42 0.78 -25.29
N GLY A 143 16.71 0.95 -24.16
CA GLY A 143 15.26 0.78 -24.09
C GLY A 143 14.79 -0.61 -23.71
N THR A 144 15.73 -1.54 -23.47
CA THR A 144 15.42 -2.95 -23.18
C THR A 144 15.48 -3.21 -21.68
N GLY A 145 14.52 -3.99 -21.17
CA GLY A 145 14.50 -4.44 -19.79
C GLY A 145 14.24 -3.34 -18.76
N PHE A 146 14.46 -3.66 -17.49
CA PHE A 146 14.36 -2.68 -16.42
C PHE A 146 15.59 -1.75 -16.48
N PRO A 147 15.42 -0.42 -16.52
CA PRO A 147 16.55 0.50 -16.52
C PRO A 147 17.37 0.31 -15.22
N HIS A 148 18.52 -0.35 -15.28
CA HIS A 148 19.40 -0.59 -14.13
C HIS A 148 20.20 0.68 -13.77
N LEU A 149 19.48 1.80 -13.57
CA LEU A 149 20.05 3.14 -13.44
C LEU A 149 20.53 3.45 -12.01
N ASP A 150 20.22 2.57 -11.05
CA ASP A 150 20.52 2.72 -9.61
C ASP A 150 21.90 2.19 -9.17
N GLN A 151 22.72 1.66 -10.09
CA GLN A 151 24.07 1.21 -9.73
C GLN A 151 24.93 2.43 -9.33
N ARG A 152 25.25 2.54 -8.04
CA ARG A 152 26.20 3.51 -7.49
C ARG A 152 27.63 3.14 -7.83
#